data_AF-A0A6A3B1H6-F1
#
_entry.id   AF-A0A6A3B1H6-F1
#
_cell.length_a   1.000
_cell.length_b   1.000
_cell.length_c   1.000
_cell.angle_alpha   90.00
_cell.angle_beta   90.00
_cell.angle_gamma   90.00
#
_symmetry.space_group_name_H-M   'P 1'
#
loop_
_entity.id
_entity.type
_entity.pdbx_description
1 polymer ?
#
loop_
_entity_poly.entity_id
_entity_poly.type
_entity_poly.pdbx_seq_one_letter_code
_entity_poly.pdbx_strand_id
1 'polypeptide(L)'
;MGNCLAKSKKPTAVEIAPCDCARRFMPLPVPPVVRLYGCSSSGIAAYIRFALLHKNLSLQLVPTEASDGETLVLEIGSERVSGSRETLVRFIEEKFPHPPLKVGMVVDTAPLVVKVTRLQHRSITWHMERMVRWTEDLRTRGKKKTVDPAVGSPRMELRKFGKNYTELLELMLEHAQMEERVVFPLLQMADPGLCKAANEEHARDLPVMNGIKEDMKSVGVMDYESPAYKEALSNLSNRLKSLQKHCKQHFDDEENDVLPLLEATELSGEEEMRVFEDCFNTMRVTHSHLFNFFLEGLLPSEAMEYVDLVMKCTDKQLKASLIQIIFNAK
;
A
#
# COMPACT_ATOMS: atom_id res chain seq x y z
N MET A 1 2.61 -5.09 -54.64
CA MET A 1 1.31 -4.80 -54.00
C MET A 1 0.99 -5.99 -53.11
N GLY A 2 1.08 -5.97 -51.78
CA GLY A 2 0.93 -4.92 -50.79
C GLY A 2 -0.11 -5.42 -49.78
N ASN A 3 0.33 -5.85 -48.59
CA ASN A 3 -0.36 -5.66 -47.29
C ASN A 3 0.31 -6.48 -46.18
N CYS A 4 1.32 -5.86 -45.55
CA CYS A 4 1.79 -6.22 -44.23
C CYS A 4 0.91 -5.50 -43.19
N LEU A 5 -0.11 -6.17 -42.65
CA LEU A 5 -0.84 -5.66 -41.50
C LEU A 5 -0.09 -6.04 -40.22
N ALA A 6 0.57 -5.05 -39.63
CA ALA A 6 1.22 -5.15 -38.34
C ALA A 6 0.19 -5.50 -37.25
N LYS A 7 0.49 -6.55 -36.47
CA LYS A 7 -0.27 -6.90 -35.26
C LYS A 7 -0.07 -5.79 -34.23
N SER A 8 -1.13 -5.04 -33.92
CA SER A 8 -1.11 -4.06 -32.83
C SER A 8 -0.92 -4.79 -31.49
N LYS A 9 0.08 -4.39 -30.72
CA LYS A 9 0.25 -4.80 -29.32
C LYS A 9 -1.02 -4.44 -28.54
N LYS A 10 -1.58 -5.41 -27.81
CA LYS A 10 -2.69 -5.17 -26.87
C LYS A 10 -2.24 -4.11 -25.84
N PRO A 11 -3.05 -3.09 -25.54
CA PRO A 11 -2.75 -2.21 -24.42
C PRO A 11 -2.81 -3.02 -23.12
N THR A 12 -1.79 -2.81 -22.28
CA THR A 12 -1.73 -3.31 -20.91
C THR A 12 -2.98 -2.86 -20.16
N ALA A 13 -3.60 -3.76 -19.41
CA ALA A 13 -4.88 -3.53 -18.75
C ALA A 13 -4.84 -2.24 -17.91
N VAL A 14 -5.65 -1.26 -18.30
CA VAL A 14 -6.00 -0.13 -17.44
C VAL A 14 -6.62 -0.72 -16.17
N GLU A 15 -6.07 -0.35 -15.03
CA GLU A 15 -6.59 -0.76 -13.73
C GLU A 15 -7.96 -0.12 -13.54
N ILE A 16 -8.94 -0.98 -13.31
CA ILE A 16 -10.35 -0.62 -13.31
C ILE A 16 -10.70 -0.34 -11.87
N ALA A 17 -10.43 0.89 -11.49
CA ALA A 17 -10.87 1.45 -10.22
C ALA A 17 -12.16 2.26 -10.47
N PRO A 18 -12.91 2.66 -9.41
CA PRO A 18 -14.05 3.56 -9.54
C PRO A 18 -13.72 4.77 -10.44
N CYS A 19 -14.71 5.32 -11.13
CA CYS A 19 -14.54 6.39 -12.13
C CYS A 19 -13.75 7.62 -11.61
N ASP A 20 -13.64 7.76 -10.29
CA ASP A 20 -12.89 8.82 -9.60
C ASP A 20 -11.38 8.54 -9.44
N CYS A 21 -10.92 7.29 -9.57
CA CYS A 21 -9.50 6.94 -9.46
C CYS A 21 -8.70 7.23 -10.73
N ALA A 22 -9.38 7.41 -11.88
CA ALA A 22 -8.73 7.68 -13.17
C ALA A 22 -8.31 9.16 -13.36
N ARG A 23 -8.61 10.05 -12.42
CA ARG A 23 -8.18 11.45 -12.45
C ARG A 23 -7.02 11.71 -11.48
N ARG A 24 -5.93 10.96 -11.61
CA ARG A 24 -4.66 11.37 -11.01
C ARG A 24 -3.76 11.95 -12.09
N PHE A 25 -3.78 13.29 -12.10
CA PHE A 25 -2.85 14.21 -12.77
C PHE A 25 -2.83 14.15 -14.29
N MET A 26 -3.14 15.30 -14.90
CA MET A 26 -2.93 15.51 -16.34
C MET A 26 -1.47 15.20 -16.66
N PRO A 27 -1.17 14.28 -17.60
CA PRO A 27 0.20 14.02 -17.99
C PRO A 27 0.82 15.31 -18.52
N LEU A 28 2.03 15.62 -18.04
CA LEU A 28 2.88 16.66 -18.63
C LEU A 28 2.99 16.42 -20.15
N PRO A 29 2.92 17.47 -20.99
CA PRO A 29 3.09 17.32 -22.42
C PRO A 29 4.53 16.86 -22.70
N VAL A 30 4.66 15.56 -22.95
CA VAL A 30 5.91 14.78 -23.03
C VAL A 30 6.70 14.75 -21.71
N PRO A 31 6.56 13.70 -20.89
CA PRO A 31 7.38 13.57 -19.68
C PRO A 31 8.87 13.49 -20.07
N PRO A 32 9.77 14.19 -19.35
CA PRO A 32 11.20 14.12 -19.63
C PRO A 32 11.71 12.71 -19.43
N VAL A 33 12.72 12.31 -20.22
CA VAL A 33 13.40 11.03 -19.99
C VAL A 33 14.15 11.13 -18.66
N VAL A 34 13.82 10.24 -17.73
CA VAL A 34 14.51 10.12 -16.44
C VAL A 34 15.42 8.90 -16.49
N ARG A 35 16.70 9.08 -16.18
CA ARG A 35 17.66 7.99 -16.07
C ARG A 35 18.28 7.95 -14.69
N LEU A 36 18.29 6.77 -14.09
CA LEU A 36 18.95 6.52 -12.82
C LEU A 36 20.14 5.59 -13.04
N TYR A 37 21.33 6.12 -12.82
CA TYR A 37 22.59 5.40 -12.93
C TYR A 37 23.02 4.91 -11.54
N GLY A 38 23.23 3.61 -11.41
CA GLY A 38 23.65 3.01 -10.15
C GLY A 38 23.57 1.50 -10.13
N CYS A 39 23.96 0.92 -9.00
CA CYS A 39 23.87 -0.52 -8.76
C CYS A 39 22.47 -0.90 -8.26
N SER A 40 21.89 -1.96 -8.81
CA SER A 40 20.55 -2.44 -8.43
C SER A 40 20.47 -3.00 -7.01
N SER A 41 21.61 -3.34 -6.39
CA SER A 41 21.69 -3.77 -4.99
C SER A 41 21.83 -2.60 -3.99
N SER A 42 21.99 -1.36 -4.45
CA SER A 42 22.13 -0.20 -3.57
C SER A 42 20.77 0.20 -2.98
N GLY A 43 20.72 0.31 -1.65
CA GLY A 43 19.52 0.80 -0.95
C GLY A 43 19.14 2.22 -1.36
N ILE A 44 20.12 3.07 -1.65
CA ILE A 44 19.88 4.45 -2.14
C ILE A 44 19.26 4.40 -3.55
N ALA A 45 19.75 3.52 -4.42
CA ALA A 45 19.16 3.34 -5.76
C ALA A 45 17.69 2.89 -5.67
N ALA A 46 17.38 1.93 -4.78
CA ALA A 46 16.01 1.50 -4.53
C ALA A 46 15.12 2.63 -4.00
N TYR A 47 15.62 3.42 -3.05
CA TYR A 47 14.92 4.59 -2.50
C TYR A 47 14.58 5.62 -3.58
N ILE A 48 15.55 6.00 -4.41
CA ILE A 48 15.36 7.01 -5.46
C ILE A 48 14.46 6.49 -6.57
N ARG A 49 14.61 5.22 -6.97
CA ARG A 49 13.67 4.56 -7.89
C ARG A 49 12.25 4.67 -7.35
N PHE A 50 12.05 4.34 -6.07
CA PHE A 50 10.75 4.37 -5.42
C PHE A 50 10.14 5.78 -5.38
N ALA A 51 10.94 6.78 -5.02
CA ALA A 51 10.53 8.19 -5.08
C ALA A 51 10.03 8.62 -6.48
N LEU A 52 10.73 8.19 -7.53
CA LEU A 52 10.38 8.50 -8.93
C LEU A 52 9.09 7.80 -9.40
N LEU A 53 8.80 6.59 -8.89
CA LEU A 53 7.54 5.89 -9.19
C LEU A 53 6.33 6.72 -8.78
N HIS A 54 6.36 7.32 -7.60
CA HIS A 54 5.27 8.17 -7.12
C HIS A 54 5.07 9.47 -7.91
N LYS A 55 6.05 9.87 -8.72
CA LYS A 55 5.93 11.00 -9.65
C LYS A 55 5.30 10.61 -11.00
N ASN A 56 4.94 9.34 -11.19
CA ASN A 56 4.41 8.79 -12.46
C ASN A 56 5.34 9.04 -13.66
N LEU A 57 6.65 8.93 -13.45
CA LEU A 57 7.66 9.20 -14.48
C LEU A 57 8.14 7.91 -15.16
N SER A 58 8.45 8.00 -16.45
CA SER A 58 9.10 6.90 -17.17
C SER A 58 10.58 6.85 -16.82
N LEU A 59 10.97 5.89 -15.98
CA LEU A 59 12.33 5.69 -15.51
C LEU A 59 13.10 4.66 -16.36
N GLN A 60 14.29 5.03 -16.81
CA GLN A 60 15.28 4.10 -17.37
C GLN A 60 16.38 3.85 -16.35
N LEU A 61 16.54 2.58 -15.94
CA LEU A 61 17.64 2.17 -15.07
C LEU A 61 18.88 1.88 -15.92
N VAL A 62 20.01 2.47 -15.56
CA VAL A 62 21.30 2.27 -16.24
C VAL A 62 22.28 1.64 -15.24
N PRO A 63 22.50 0.31 -15.31
CA PRO A 63 23.44 -0.36 -14.42
C PRO A 63 24.84 0.21 -14.57
N THR A 64 25.52 0.47 -13.46
CA THR A 64 26.92 0.89 -13.42
C THR A 64 27.72 -0.12 -12.63
N GLU A 65 28.90 -0.51 -13.14
CA GLU A 65 29.83 -1.42 -12.46
C GLU A 65 30.19 -0.84 -11.08
N ALA A 66 30.13 -1.69 -10.05
CA ALA A 66 30.47 -1.31 -8.68
C ALA A 66 31.99 -1.08 -8.60
N SER A 67 32.42 0.16 -8.84
CA SER A 67 33.77 0.62 -8.53
C SER A 67 33.69 1.66 -7.41
N ASP A 68 34.71 1.64 -6.55
CA ASP A 68 34.75 2.29 -5.24
C ASP A 68 34.21 3.73 -5.25
N GLY A 69 33.01 3.88 -4.69
CA GLY A 69 32.25 5.11 -4.62
C GLY A 69 30.88 4.95 -5.26
N GLU A 70 29.88 4.54 -4.45
CA GLU A 70 28.45 4.40 -4.80
C GLU A 70 27.80 5.74 -5.19
N THR A 71 28.36 6.43 -6.18
CA THR A 71 27.88 7.73 -6.62
C THR A 71 26.68 7.51 -7.52
N LEU A 72 25.49 7.57 -6.94
CA LEU A 72 24.24 7.53 -7.67
C LEU A 72 24.11 8.82 -8.51
N VAL A 73 23.80 8.68 -9.80
CA VAL A 73 23.55 9.82 -10.69
C VAL A 73 22.12 9.77 -11.19
N LEU A 74 21.39 10.86 -11.02
CA LEU A 74 20.05 11.05 -11.55
C LEU A 74 20.09 12.08 -12.68
N GLU A 75 19.61 11.67 -13.85
CA GLU A 75 19.45 12.53 -15.02
C GLU A 75 17.96 12.76 -15.29
N ILE A 76 17.57 14.02 -15.40
CA ILE A 76 16.23 14.44 -15.80
C ILE A 76 16.38 15.41 -16.98
N GLY A 77 16.10 14.95 -18.20
CA GLY A 77 16.33 15.74 -19.40
C GLY A 77 17.82 16.00 -19.63
N SER A 78 18.23 17.27 -19.64
CA SER A 78 19.65 17.68 -19.79
C SER A 78 20.39 17.86 -18.46
N GLU A 79 19.67 17.82 -17.34
CA GLU A 79 20.24 18.09 -16.02
C GLU A 79 20.64 16.78 -15.34
N ARG A 80 21.80 16.81 -14.68
CA ARG A 80 22.36 15.68 -13.93
C ARG A 80 22.68 16.13 -12.52
N VAL A 81 22.34 15.30 -11.55
CA VAL A 81 22.69 15.48 -10.15
C VAL A 81 23.27 14.18 -9.59
N SER A 82 24.23 14.31 -8.68
CA SER A 82 24.77 13.23 -7.88
C SER A 82 24.92 13.69 -6.44
N GLY A 83 24.95 12.76 -5.49
CA GLY A 83 25.15 13.07 -4.08
C GLY A 83 24.37 12.15 -3.15
N SER A 84 24.10 12.65 -1.94
CA SER A 84 23.34 11.90 -0.94
C SER A 84 21.89 11.72 -1.35
N ARG A 85 21.20 10.80 -0.65
CA ARG A 85 19.75 10.59 -0.78
C ARG A 85 18.98 11.91 -0.69
N GLU A 86 19.29 12.76 0.29
CA GLU A 86 18.60 14.02 0.53
C GLU A 86 18.77 15.00 -0.64
N THR A 87 19.97 15.06 -1.23
CA THR A 87 20.24 15.88 -2.43
C THR A 87 19.40 15.41 -3.60
N LEU A 88 19.33 14.10 -3.84
CA LEU A 88 18.61 13.53 -4.97
C LEU A 88 17.09 13.66 -4.82
N VAL A 89 16.55 13.43 -3.61
CA VAL A 89 15.11 13.59 -3.35
C VAL A 89 14.71 15.07 -3.44
N ARG A 90 15.54 16.00 -2.94
CA ARG A 90 15.29 17.44 -3.10
C ARG A 90 15.26 17.84 -4.57
N PHE A 91 16.20 17.33 -5.38
CA PHE A 91 16.18 17.56 -6.82
C PHE A 91 14.91 17.02 -7.49
N ILE A 92 14.42 15.85 -7.06
CA ILE A 92 13.14 15.30 -7.54
C ILE A 92 11.96 16.21 -7.17
N GLU A 93 11.89 16.69 -5.92
CA GLU A 93 10.83 17.61 -5.47
C GLU A 93 10.86 18.96 -6.19
N GLU A 94 12.05 19.50 -6.44
CA GLU A 94 12.21 20.76 -7.19
C GLU A 94 11.70 20.64 -8.64
N LYS A 95 11.95 19.49 -9.29
CA LYS A 95 11.50 19.24 -10.67
C LYS A 95 10.05 18.79 -10.77
N PHE A 96 9.59 18.02 -9.79
CA PHE A 96 8.27 17.39 -9.76
C PHE A 96 7.63 17.59 -8.38
N PRO A 97 7.10 18.78 -8.07
CA PRO A 97 6.59 19.09 -6.73
C PRO A 97 5.33 18.31 -6.33
N HIS A 98 4.65 17.67 -7.29
CA HIS A 98 3.42 16.93 -7.03
C HIS A 98 3.50 15.50 -7.62
N PRO A 99 2.99 14.49 -6.88
CA PRO A 99 2.55 14.55 -5.49
C PRO A 99 3.74 14.68 -4.52
N PRO A 100 3.59 15.36 -3.37
CA PRO A 100 4.72 15.60 -2.46
C PRO A 100 5.20 14.29 -1.79
N LEU A 101 6.52 14.10 -1.74
CA LEU A 101 7.18 12.96 -1.08
C LEU A 101 7.52 13.23 0.40
N LYS A 102 7.28 14.47 0.88
CA LYS A 102 7.63 14.98 2.22
C LYS A 102 9.15 14.90 2.49
N VAL A 103 9.84 15.96 2.08
CA VAL A 103 11.27 16.16 2.33
C VAL A 103 11.41 17.07 3.55
N GLY A 104 11.69 16.50 4.73
CA GLY A 104 11.99 17.30 5.92
C GLY A 104 11.68 16.60 7.23
N MET A 105 12.62 16.75 8.17
CA MET A 105 12.56 16.25 9.54
C MET A 105 11.45 16.92 10.34
N VAL A 106 10.23 16.41 10.28
CA VAL A 106 9.47 16.37 11.53
C VAL A 106 10.17 15.31 12.35
N VAL A 107 10.82 15.70 13.46
CA VAL A 107 11.34 14.73 14.43
C VAL A 107 10.12 14.11 15.07
N ASP A 108 9.55 13.13 14.39
CA ASP A 108 8.55 12.26 14.97
C ASP A 108 9.30 11.37 15.97
N THR A 109 9.07 11.62 17.25
CA THR A 109 9.67 10.89 18.37
C THR A 109 8.93 9.61 18.68
N ALA A 110 7.83 9.29 17.99
CA ALA A 110 7.11 8.05 18.21
C ALA A 110 8.03 6.84 17.96
N PRO A 111 7.89 5.75 18.74
CA PRO A 111 8.62 4.53 18.53
C PRO A 111 8.42 3.98 17.11
N LEU A 112 9.43 3.28 16.60
CA LEU A 112 9.40 2.72 15.24
C LEU A 112 8.21 1.78 15.03
N VAL A 113 7.85 1.00 16.05
CA VAL A 113 6.71 0.08 16.04
C VAL A 113 5.39 0.83 15.84
N VAL A 114 5.19 1.92 16.59
CA VAL A 114 4.00 2.77 16.47
C VAL A 114 3.85 3.34 15.06
N LYS A 115 4.96 3.77 14.45
CA LYS A 115 4.96 4.27 13.07
C LYS A 115 4.55 3.21 12.05
N VAL A 116 5.07 1.99 12.19
CA VAL A 116 4.69 0.86 11.33
C VAL A 116 3.20 0.57 11.47
N THR A 117 2.68 0.48 12.69
CA THR A 117 1.27 0.19 12.96
C THR A 117 0.35 1.26 12.35
N ARG A 118 0.63 2.55 12.57
CA ARG A 118 -0.14 3.65 11.96
C ARG A 118 -0.16 3.60 10.44
N LEU A 119 0.94 3.21 9.79
CA LEU A 119 0.96 3.04 8.32
C LEU A 119 0.11 1.85 7.86
N GLN A 120 0.07 0.75 8.62
CA GLN A 120 -0.86 -0.36 8.37
C GLN A 120 -2.31 0.11 8.47
N HIS A 121 -2.68 0.83 9.55
CA HIS A 121 -4.03 1.37 9.73
C HIS A 121 -4.48 2.25 8.58
N ARG A 122 -3.60 3.16 8.12
CA ARG A 122 -3.88 4.06 6.98
C ARG A 122 -4.16 3.28 5.71
N SER A 123 -3.30 2.31 5.39
CA SER A 123 -3.46 1.48 4.20
C SER A 123 -4.76 0.67 4.23
N ILE A 124 -5.02 -0.03 5.33
CA ILE A 124 -6.21 -0.86 5.52
C ILE A 124 -7.48 0.01 5.45
N THR A 125 -7.49 1.13 6.16
CA THR A 125 -8.61 2.08 6.15
C THR A 125 -8.92 2.52 4.74
N TRP A 126 -7.91 2.98 3.99
CA TRP A 126 -8.07 3.43 2.62
C TRP A 126 -8.68 2.36 1.71
N HIS A 127 -8.18 1.13 1.80
CA HIS A 127 -8.72 -0.01 1.05
C HIS A 127 -10.16 -0.31 1.45
N MET A 128 -10.50 -0.19 2.73
CA MET A 128 -11.89 -0.37 3.15
C MET A 128 -12.83 0.69 2.59
N GLU A 129 -12.42 1.96 2.59
CA GLU A 129 -13.23 3.01 1.97
C GLU A 129 -13.36 2.81 0.45
N ARG A 130 -12.28 2.35 -0.21
CA ARG A 130 -12.31 1.99 -1.63
C ARG A 130 -13.33 0.89 -1.90
N MET A 131 -13.34 -0.16 -1.10
CA MET A 131 -14.28 -1.29 -1.26
C MET A 131 -15.74 -0.88 -1.05
N VAL A 132 -16.01 -0.04 -0.05
CA VAL A 132 -17.34 0.52 0.19
C VAL A 132 -17.80 1.38 -0.99
N ARG A 133 -16.95 2.29 -1.47
CA ARG A 133 -17.25 3.13 -2.65
C ARG A 133 -17.49 2.28 -3.90
N TRP A 134 -16.68 1.25 -4.13
CA TRP A 134 -16.82 0.37 -5.28
C TRP A 134 -18.14 -0.41 -5.26
N THR A 135 -18.55 -0.93 -4.09
CA THR A 135 -19.82 -1.66 -3.98
C THR A 135 -21.02 -0.73 -4.16
N GLU A 136 -20.93 0.49 -3.64
CA GLU A 136 -21.97 1.50 -3.83
C GLU A 136 -22.12 1.91 -5.29
N ASP A 137 -21.00 2.06 -6.00
CA ASP A 137 -20.99 2.29 -7.44
C ASP A 137 -21.60 1.09 -8.20
N LEU A 138 -21.20 -0.15 -7.89
CA LEU A 138 -21.81 -1.37 -8.48
C LEU A 138 -23.33 -1.42 -8.27
N ARG A 139 -23.82 -0.96 -7.12
CA ARG A 139 -25.25 -0.91 -6.78
C ARG A 139 -26.00 0.15 -7.58
N THR A 140 -25.38 1.30 -7.85
CA THR A 140 -26.05 2.51 -8.39
C THR A 140 -25.89 2.71 -9.89
N ARG A 141 -24.93 2.04 -10.54
CA ARG A 141 -24.54 2.23 -11.95
C ARG A 141 -25.59 1.83 -13.02
N GLY A 142 -26.85 1.61 -12.63
CA GLY A 142 -27.92 1.12 -13.50
C GLY A 142 -28.05 1.84 -14.87
N LYS A 143 -28.28 1.03 -15.91
CA LYS A 143 -28.64 1.38 -17.31
C LYS A 143 -27.59 2.03 -18.23
N LYS A 144 -26.37 2.38 -17.79
CA LYS A 144 -25.32 2.81 -18.74
C LYS A 144 -24.79 1.59 -19.50
N LYS A 145 -25.49 1.23 -20.58
CA LYS A 145 -25.16 0.12 -21.53
C LYS A 145 -23.78 0.25 -22.19
N THR A 146 -23.17 1.43 -22.13
CA THR A 146 -21.76 1.60 -22.49
C THR A 146 -20.92 1.06 -21.36
N VAL A 147 -20.64 -0.25 -21.44
CA VAL A 147 -19.46 -0.83 -20.83
C VAL A 147 -18.29 0.04 -21.28
N ASP A 148 -17.77 0.86 -20.38
CA ASP A 148 -16.50 1.52 -20.63
C ASP A 148 -15.50 0.39 -20.94
N PRO A 149 -14.86 0.37 -22.13
CA PRO A 149 -13.88 -0.65 -22.46
C PRO A 149 -12.72 -0.69 -21.45
N ALA A 150 -12.47 0.44 -20.78
CA ALA A 150 -11.54 0.54 -19.66
C ALA A 150 -12.10 0.00 -18.35
N VAL A 151 -13.37 -0.42 -18.25
CA VAL A 151 -14.02 -1.00 -17.05
C VAL A 151 -14.34 -2.50 -17.18
N GLY A 152 -14.45 -3.02 -18.40
CA GLY A 152 -14.70 -4.44 -18.64
C GLY A 152 -16.14 -4.87 -18.29
N SER A 153 -16.46 -6.16 -18.43
CA SER A 153 -17.84 -6.64 -18.17
C SER A 153 -18.17 -6.59 -16.67
N PRO A 154 -19.46 -6.49 -16.28
CA PRO A 154 -19.85 -6.51 -14.86
C PRO A 154 -19.31 -7.73 -14.09
N ARG A 155 -19.23 -8.90 -14.74
CA ARG A 155 -18.60 -10.10 -14.16
C ARG A 155 -17.10 -9.93 -13.95
N MET A 156 -16.40 -9.27 -14.86
CA MET A 156 -14.98 -8.97 -14.68
C MET A 156 -14.74 -7.99 -13.53
N GLU A 157 -15.58 -6.96 -13.42
CA GLU A 157 -15.53 -5.98 -12.33
C GLU A 157 -15.74 -6.65 -10.98
N LEU A 158 -16.77 -7.48 -10.85
CA LEU A 158 -17.05 -8.23 -9.61
C LEU A 158 -15.94 -9.23 -9.25
N ARG A 159 -15.31 -9.86 -10.24
CA ARG A 159 -14.13 -10.72 -10.01
C ARG A 159 -12.93 -9.92 -9.48
N LYS A 160 -12.70 -8.71 -10.01
CA LYS A 160 -11.62 -7.83 -9.53
C LYS A 160 -11.92 -7.33 -8.11
N PHE A 161 -13.16 -6.92 -7.87
CA PHE A 161 -13.65 -6.55 -6.55
C PHE A 161 -13.39 -7.66 -5.53
N GLY A 162 -13.78 -8.91 -5.82
CA GLY A 162 -13.51 -10.05 -4.94
C GLY A 162 -12.02 -10.37 -4.75
N LYS A 163 -11.19 -10.13 -5.78
CA LYS A 163 -9.72 -10.25 -5.67
C LYS A 163 -9.14 -9.22 -4.70
N ASN A 164 -9.49 -7.94 -4.87
CA ASN A 164 -9.07 -6.86 -3.98
C ASN A 164 -9.55 -7.09 -2.54
N TYR A 165 -10.77 -7.61 -2.35
CA TYR A 165 -11.22 -7.99 -1.00
C TYR A 165 -10.38 -9.11 -0.39
N THR A 166 -9.93 -10.07 -1.20
CA THR A 166 -9.08 -11.17 -0.73
C THR A 166 -7.71 -10.65 -0.32
N GLU A 167 -7.10 -9.77 -1.12
CA GLU A 167 -5.83 -9.10 -0.80
C GLU A 167 -5.95 -8.25 0.48
N LEU A 168 -7.06 -7.52 0.64
CA LEU A 168 -7.35 -6.76 1.85
C LEU A 168 -7.55 -7.65 3.08
N LEU A 169 -8.27 -8.75 2.95
CA LEU A 169 -8.46 -9.70 4.03
C LEU A 169 -7.12 -10.27 4.50
N GLU A 170 -6.24 -10.64 3.57
CA GLU A 170 -4.89 -11.12 3.92
C GLU A 170 -4.07 -10.04 4.65
N LEU A 171 -4.15 -8.78 4.20
CA LEU A 171 -3.49 -7.65 4.86
C LEU A 171 -4.01 -7.43 6.29
N MET A 172 -5.34 -7.42 6.48
CA MET A 172 -5.96 -7.25 7.80
C MET A 172 -5.60 -8.38 8.76
N LEU A 173 -5.58 -9.63 8.28
CA LEU A 173 -5.22 -10.78 9.11
C LEU A 173 -3.75 -10.79 9.52
N GLU A 174 -2.87 -10.36 8.63
CA GLU A 174 -1.45 -10.27 8.96
C GLU A 174 -1.15 -9.11 9.91
N HIS A 175 -1.85 -7.98 9.75
CA HIS A 175 -1.80 -6.86 10.67
C HIS A 175 -2.23 -7.27 12.09
N ALA A 176 -3.39 -7.91 12.24
CA ALA A 176 -3.85 -8.45 13.53
C ALA A 176 -2.83 -9.44 14.14
N GLN A 177 -2.23 -10.31 13.31
CA GLN A 177 -1.17 -11.23 13.78
C GLN A 177 0.10 -10.52 14.22
N MET A 178 0.47 -9.42 13.56
CA MET A 178 1.61 -8.60 13.95
C MET A 178 1.37 -7.99 15.34
N GLU A 179 0.16 -7.51 15.60
CA GLU A 179 -0.21 -6.98 16.90
C GLU A 179 -0.23 -8.05 17.99
N GLU A 180 -0.93 -9.14 17.73
CA GLU A 180 -1.08 -10.27 18.67
C GLU A 180 0.26 -10.90 19.08
N ARG A 181 1.24 -10.90 18.16
CA ARG A 181 2.54 -11.57 18.38
C ARG A 181 3.65 -10.63 18.81
N VAL A 182 3.54 -9.34 18.51
CA VAL A 182 4.63 -8.38 18.73
C VAL A 182 4.18 -7.21 19.61
N VAL A 183 3.12 -6.49 19.23
CA VAL A 183 2.69 -5.27 19.93
C VAL A 183 2.03 -5.58 21.27
N PHE A 184 1.00 -6.43 21.28
CA PHE A 184 0.23 -6.74 22.48
C PHE A 184 1.05 -7.44 23.57
N PRO A 185 1.97 -8.37 23.27
CA PRO A 185 2.82 -8.96 24.31
C PRO A 185 3.64 -7.93 25.10
N LEU A 186 4.13 -6.86 24.45
CA LEU A 186 4.89 -5.81 25.14
C LEU A 186 4.03 -5.04 26.14
N LEU A 187 2.80 -4.73 25.74
CA LEU A 187 1.85 -4.03 26.59
C LEU A 187 1.35 -4.91 27.74
N GLN A 188 1.16 -6.22 27.48
CA GLN A 188 0.77 -7.18 28.51
C GLN A 188 1.84 -7.41 29.58
N MET A 189 3.13 -7.20 29.26
CA MET A 189 4.20 -7.21 30.26
C MET A 189 4.05 -6.06 31.27
N ALA A 190 3.52 -4.91 30.83
CA ALA A 190 3.27 -3.77 31.68
C ALA A 190 1.95 -3.89 32.47
N ASP A 191 0.86 -4.34 31.82
CA ASP A 191 -0.44 -4.56 32.47
C ASP A 191 -1.18 -5.80 31.91
N PRO A 192 -1.29 -6.89 32.70
CA PRO A 192 -2.03 -8.10 32.33
C PRO A 192 -3.53 -7.84 32.13
N GLY A 193 -3.94 -7.67 30.87
CA GLY A 193 -5.35 -7.53 30.47
C GLY A 193 -5.60 -6.38 29.51
N LEU A 194 -4.63 -5.48 29.34
CA LEU A 194 -4.74 -4.28 28.51
C LEU A 194 -5.24 -4.59 27.09
N CYS A 195 -4.67 -5.61 26.44
CA CYS A 195 -5.00 -5.96 25.04
C CYS A 195 -6.07 -7.05 24.93
N LYS A 196 -6.77 -7.41 26.02
CA LYS A 196 -7.77 -8.50 25.97
C LYS A 196 -8.95 -8.13 25.07
N ALA A 197 -9.42 -6.89 25.15
CA ALA A 197 -10.56 -6.43 24.36
C ALA A 197 -10.25 -6.44 22.84
N ALA A 198 -9.06 -5.94 22.44
CA ALA A 198 -8.59 -5.94 21.06
C ALA A 198 -8.46 -7.37 20.51
N ASN A 199 -7.88 -8.30 21.26
CA ASN A 199 -7.81 -9.73 20.88
C ASN A 199 -9.19 -10.35 20.67
N GLU A 200 -10.15 -10.06 21.56
CA GLU A 200 -11.51 -10.57 21.41
C GLU A 200 -12.23 -9.94 20.21
N GLU A 201 -11.89 -8.70 19.85
CA GLU A 201 -12.41 -8.03 18.66
C GLU A 201 -11.91 -8.70 17.38
N HIS A 202 -10.60 -8.95 17.25
CA HIS A 202 -10.03 -9.70 16.13
C HIS A 202 -10.73 -11.05 15.93
N ALA A 203 -10.98 -11.78 17.03
CA ALA A 203 -11.67 -13.07 16.99
C ALA A 203 -13.13 -12.95 16.51
N ARG A 204 -13.84 -11.86 16.85
CA ARG A 204 -15.21 -11.59 16.40
C ARG A 204 -15.29 -11.14 14.95
N ASP A 205 -14.29 -10.41 14.47
CA ASP A 205 -14.29 -9.83 13.13
C ASP A 205 -13.94 -10.86 12.04
N LEU A 206 -13.13 -11.87 12.36
CA LEU A 206 -12.76 -12.93 11.41
C LEU A 206 -13.99 -13.64 10.76
N PRO A 207 -15.00 -14.11 11.52
CA PRO A 207 -16.23 -14.63 10.94
C PRO A 207 -16.99 -13.62 10.07
N VAL A 208 -17.02 -12.34 10.45
CA VAL A 208 -17.70 -11.27 9.70
C VAL A 208 -17.03 -11.08 8.35
N MET A 209 -15.69 -10.97 8.34
CA MET A 209 -14.88 -10.81 7.15
C MET A 209 -15.02 -11.99 6.18
N ASN A 210 -15.01 -13.22 6.70
CA ASN A 210 -15.22 -14.42 5.90
C ASN A 210 -16.64 -14.49 5.33
N GLY A 211 -17.65 -14.11 6.12
CA GLY A 211 -19.02 -14.07 5.63
C GLY A 211 -19.21 -13.05 4.48
N ILE A 212 -18.53 -11.90 4.53
CA ILE A 212 -18.53 -10.95 3.40
C ILE A 212 -17.88 -11.57 2.16
N LYS A 213 -16.78 -12.32 2.32
CA LYS A 213 -16.14 -13.04 1.20
C LYS A 213 -17.09 -14.02 0.53
N GLU A 214 -17.89 -14.75 1.31
CA GLU A 214 -18.88 -15.69 0.79
C GLU A 214 -20.07 -14.97 0.11
N ASP A 215 -20.50 -13.82 0.64
CA ASP A 215 -21.50 -12.98 -0.02
C ASP A 215 -21.01 -12.53 -1.41
N MET A 216 -19.76 -12.10 -1.52
CA MET A 216 -19.17 -11.69 -2.81
C MET A 216 -19.17 -12.84 -3.83
N LYS A 217 -18.83 -14.05 -3.41
CA LYS A 217 -18.91 -15.24 -4.28
C LYS A 217 -20.34 -15.51 -4.72
N SER A 218 -21.29 -15.40 -3.80
CA SER A 218 -22.72 -15.60 -4.08
C SER A 218 -23.26 -14.57 -5.08
N VAL A 219 -22.95 -13.28 -4.91
CA VAL A 219 -23.27 -12.23 -5.88
C VAL A 219 -22.62 -12.53 -7.25
N GLY A 220 -21.42 -13.12 -7.23
CA GLY A 220 -20.64 -13.51 -8.41
C GLY A 220 -21.34 -14.43 -9.40
N VAL A 221 -22.25 -15.27 -8.91
CA VAL A 221 -22.95 -16.29 -9.71
C VAL A 221 -24.40 -15.93 -10.05
N MET A 222 -24.91 -14.82 -9.50
CA MET A 222 -26.29 -14.37 -9.73
C MET A 222 -26.48 -13.77 -11.13
N ASP A 223 -27.74 -13.78 -11.59
CA ASP A 223 -28.13 -13.12 -12.83
C ASP A 223 -28.02 -11.60 -12.67
N TYR A 224 -27.16 -11.00 -13.50
CA TYR A 224 -26.90 -9.57 -13.50
C TYR A 224 -28.21 -8.77 -13.70
N GLU A 225 -28.37 -7.69 -12.94
CA GLU A 225 -29.55 -6.82 -12.91
C GLU A 225 -30.87 -7.44 -12.39
N SER A 226 -30.88 -8.72 -12.00
CA SER A 226 -32.04 -9.32 -11.32
C SER A 226 -32.36 -8.60 -10.00
N PRO A 227 -33.63 -8.65 -9.53
CA PRO A 227 -33.99 -8.12 -8.21
C PRO A 227 -33.12 -8.70 -7.09
N ALA A 228 -32.88 -10.02 -7.12
CA ALA A 228 -32.01 -10.71 -6.16
C ALA A 228 -30.56 -10.22 -6.20
N TYR A 229 -30.00 -9.96 -7.38
CA TYR A 229 -28.65 -9.41 -7.52
C TYR A 229 -28.54 -8.01 -6.88
N LYS A 230 -29.54 -7.15 -7.08
CA LYS A 230 -29.55 -5.79 -6.50
C LYS A 230 -29.69 -5.82 -4.99
N GLU A 231 -30.55 -6.70 -4.47
CA GLU A 231 -30.70 -6.92 -3.04
C GLU A 231 -29.40 -7.44 -2.42
N ALA A 232 -28.76 -8.43 -3.05
CA ALA A 232 -27.50 -8.99 -2.58
C ALA A 232 -26.36 -7.96 -2.57
N LEU A 233 -26.25 -7.10 -3.60
CA LEU A 233 -25.31 -5.97 -3.60
C LEU A 233 -25.62 -4.95 -2.49
N SER A 234 -26.90 -4.69 -2.22
CA SER A 234 -27.30 -3.78 -1.13
C SER A 234 -26.88 -4.34 0.23
N ASN A 235 -27.11 -5.64 0.46
CA ASN A 235 -26.72 -6.32 1.70
C ASN A 235 -25.19 -6.34 1.85
N LEU A 236 -24.46 -6.64 0.78
CA LEU A 236 -23.00 -6.60 0.75
C LEU A 236 -22.46 -5.19 1.07
N SER A 237 -23.05 -4.15 0.48
CA SER A 237 -22.71 -2.74 0.77
C SER A 237 -22.91 -2.41 2.25
N ASN A 238 -24.04 -2.82 2.83
CA ASN A 238 -24.32 -2.60 4.25
C ASN A 238 -23.31 -3.32 5.15
N ARG A 239 -22.97 -4.58 4.86
CA ARG A 239 -21.98 -5.33 5.63
C ARG A 239 -20.58 -4.71 5.55
N LEU A 240 -20.15 -4.27 4.37
CA LEU A 240 -18.88 -3.58 4.19
C LEU A 240 -18.83 -2.25 4.93
N LYS A 241 -19.93 -1.48 4.95
CA LYS A 241 -20.04 -0.24 5.75
C LYS A 241 -19.96 -0.52 7.24
N SER A 242 -20.61 -1.58 7.72
CA SER A 242 -20.49 -2.00 9.12
C SER A 242 -19.07 -2.40 9.48
N LEU A 243 -18.41 -3.23 8.65
CA LEU A 243 -17.01 -3.62 8.86
C LEU A 243 -16.09 -2.39 8.84
N GLN A 244 -16.24 -1.49 7.85
CA GLN A 244 -15.48 -0.25 7.79
C GLN A 244 -15.63 0.58 9.08
N LYS A 245 -16.86 0.69 9.61
CA LYS A 245 -17.10 1.43 10.85
C LYS A 245 -16.37 0.76 12.04
N HIS A 246 -16.42 -0.57 12.13
CA HIS A 246 -15.73 -1.30 13.19
C HIS A 246 -14.21 -1.13 13.08
N CYS A 247 -13.62 -1.35 11.91
CA CYS A 247 -12.18 -1.16 11.71
C CYS A 247 -11.72 0.26 12.06
N LYS A 248 -12.51 1.29 11.70
CA LYS A 248 -12.18 2.67 12.08
C LYS A 248 -12.22 2.87 13.59
N GLN A 249 -13.25 2.36 14.26
CA GLN A 249 -13.34 2.47 15.72
C GLN A 249 -12.18 1.74 16.40
N HIS A 250 -11.87 0.52 15.94
CA HIS A 250 -10.76 -0.27 16.44
C HIS A 250 -9.42 0.48 16.30
N PHE A 251 -9.10 0.98 15.10
CA PHE A 251 -7.88 1.76 14.89
C PHE A 251 -7.86 3.08 15.67
N ASP A 252 -9.00 3.75 15.81
CA ASP A 252 -9.11 4.96 16.62
C ASP A 252 -8.84 4.64 18.11
N ASP A 253 -9.41 3.57 18.65
CA ASP A 253 -9.18 3.13 20.03
C ASP A 253 -7.71 2.75 20.22
N GLU A 254 -7.10 2.05 19.27
CA GLU A 254 -5.69 1.70 19.36
C GLU A 254 -4.78 2.92 19.27
N GLU A 255 -4.99 3.81 18.31
CA GLU A 255 -4.13 4.98 18.12
C GLU A 255 -4.22 5.99 19.26
N ASN A 256 -5.38 6.08 19.93
CA ASN A 256 -5.60 7.05 21.01
C ASN A 256 -5.41 6.46 22.41
N ASP A 257 -5.62 5.16 22.61
CA ASP A 257 -5.58 4.53 23.94
C ASP A 257 -4.46 3.49 24.10
N VAL A 258 -4.12 2.73 23.05
CA VAL A 258 -3.18 1.61 23.13
C VAL A 258 -1.75 2.00 22.74
N LEU A 259 -1.57 2.59 21.55
CA LEU A 259 -0.26 2.99 21.05
C LEU A 259 0.43 4.03 21.94
N PRO A 260 -0.26 5.02 22.55
CA PRO A 260 0.39 5.94 23.49
C PRO A 260 0.97 5.24 24.73
N LEU A 261 0.40 4.11 25.15
CA LEU A 261 0.97 3.30 26.23
C LEU A 261 2.26 2.64 25.79
N LEU A 262 2.37 2.22 24.53
CA LEU A 262 3.62 1.74 23.94
C LEU A 262 4.65 2.88 23.82
N GLU A 263 4.22 4.10 23.48
CA GLU A 263 5.10 5.28 23.51
C GLU A 263 5.65 5.57 24.93
N ALA A 264 4.85 5.27 25.96
CA ALA A 264 5.25 5.38 27.36
C ALA A 264 6.07 4.18 27.87
N THR A 265 6.14 3.08 27.11
CA THR A 265 7.09 2.00 27.44
C THR A 265 8.50 2.49 27.17
N GLU A 266 9.31 2.59 28.21
CA GLU A 266 10.71 3.01 28.14
C GLU A 266 11.59 1.86 27.59
N LEU A 267 11.27 1.37 26.39
CA LEU A 267 12.09 0.38 25.70
C LEU A 267 13.49 0.95 25.49
N SER A 268 14.52 0.15 25.78
CA SER A 268 15.86 0.51 25.37
C SER A 268 15.96 0.53 23.84
N GLY A 269 16.91 1.28 23.28
CA GLY A 269 17.05 1.38 21.82
C GLY A 269 17.32 0.02 21.13
N GLU A 270 17.92 -0.94 21.84
CA GLU A 270 18.11 -2.31 21.34
C GLU A 270 16.81 -3.12 21.36
N GLU A 271 15.99 -2.97 22.40
CA GLU A 271 14.68 -3.63 22.48
C GLU A 271 13.71 -3.06 21.45
N GLU A 272 13.65 -1.73 21.31
CA GLU A 272 12.82 -1.07 20.31
C GLU A 272 13.18 -1.56 18.89
N MET A 273 14.47 -1.62 18.56
CA MET A 273 14.92 -2.10 17.25
C MET A 273 14.55 -3.56 17.01
N ARG A 274 14.72 -4.43 18.02
CA ARG A 274 14.36 -5.84 17.92
C ARG A 274 12.86 -6.01 17.66
N VAL A 275 12.02 -5.36 18.45
CA VAL A 275 10.57 -5.42 18.30
C VAL A 275 10.16 -4.89 16.92
N PHE A 276 10.75 -3.78 16.51
CA PHE A 276 10.51 -3.20 15.19
C PHE A 276 10.83 -4.20 14.05
N GLU A 277 11.96 -4.90 14.12
CA GLU A 277 12.30 -5.94 13.14
C GLU A 277 11.37 -7.17 13.23
N ASP A 278 10.90 -7.52 14.42
CA ASP A 278 9.90 -8.59 14.62
C ASP A 278 8.55 -8.25 13.97
N CYS A 279 8.14 -6.97 13.94
CA CYS A 279 6.98 -6.53 13.17
C CYS A 279 7.17 -6.84 11.67
N PHE A 280 8.33 -6.48 11.10
CA PHE A 280 8.63 -6.77 9.69
C PHE A 280 8.71 -8.27 9.39
N ASN A 281 9.29 -9.05 10.31
CA ASN A 281 9.39 -10.51 10.20
C ASN A 281 8.05 -11.23 10.32
N THR A 282 7.08 -10.63 11.02
CA THR A 282 5.71 -11.16 11.12
C THR A 282 4.91 -10.83 9.87
N MET A 283 5.15 -9.67 9.25
CA MET A 283 4.43 -9.20 8.06
C MET A 283 4.97 -9.74 6.71
N ARG A 284 5.21 -11.05 6.60
CA ARG A 284 5.85 -11.66 5.41
C ARG A 284 5.00 -11.61 4.15
N VAL A 285 3.68 -11.69 4.29
CA VAL A 285 2.70 -11.66 3.20
C VAL A 285 2.65 -10.26 2.59
N THR A 286 2.56 -9.22 3.43
CA THR A 286 2.72 -7.80 3.09
C THR A 286 4.05 -7.56 2.41
N HIS A 287 5.14 -8.09 2.95
CA HIS A 287 6.48 -8.07 2.35
C HIS A 287 6.68 -9.16 1.29
N SER A 288 5.64 -9.47 0.51
CA SER A 288 5.76 -10.36 -0.64
C SER A 288 4.85 -9.87 -1.77
N HIS A 289 3.77 -10.59 -2.04
CA HIS A 289 2.85 -10.32 -3.13
C HIS A 289 1.88 -9.18 -2.82
N LEU A 290 1.67 -8.83 -1.54
CA LEU A 290 0.80 -7.73 -1.13
C LEU A 290 1.52 -6.38 -1.04
N PHE A 291 2.83 -6.31 -1.28
CA PHE A 291 3.58 -5.06 -1.05
C PHE A 291 3.03 -3.87 -1.85
N ASN A 292 2.78 -4.07 -3.14
CA ASN A 292 2.17 -3.01 -3.96
C ASN A 292 0.74 -2.68 -3.52
N PHE A 293 -0.03 -3.69 -3.08
CA PHE A 293 -1.38 -3.48 -2.57
C PHE A 293 -1.36 -2.63 -1.30
N PHE A 294 -0.49 -2.96 -0.34
CA PHE A 294 -0.26 -2.16 0.87
C PHE A 294 0.11 -0.71 0.54
N LEU A 295 1.07 -0.50 -0.37
CA LEU A 295 1.50 0.85 -0.75
C LEU A 295 0.43 1.67 -1.48
N GLU A 296 -0.48 1.02 -2.21
CA GLU A 296 -1.60 1.71 -2.89
C GLU A 296 -2.50 2.46 -1.91
N GLY A 297 -2.62 1.94 -0.68
CA GLY A 297 -3.39 2.55 0.40
C GLY A 297 -2.73 3.74 1.08
N LEU A 298 -1.49 4.08 0.69
CA LEU A 298 -0.71 5.16 1.30
C LEU A 298 -0.60 6.39 0.40
N LEU A 299 -0.47 7.56 1.02
CA LEU A 299 0.02 8.75 0.34
C LEU A 299 1.49 8.55 -0.05
N PRO A 300 1.98 9.19 -1.14
CA PRO A 300 3.39 9.10 -1.51
C PRO A 300 4.36 9.41 -0.37
N SER A 301 4.07 10.41 0.46
CA SER A 301 4.88 10.73 1.64
C SER A 301 4.91 9.62 2.70
N GLU A 302 3.79 8.93 2.88
CA GLU A 302 3.65 7.82 3.86
C GLU A 302 4.34 6.56 3.32
N ALA A 303 4.26 6.33 2.02
CA ALA A 303 5.01 5.27 1.36
C ALA A 303 6.53 5.52 1.44
N MET A 304 6.98 6.77 1.27
CA MET A 304 8.39 7.13 1.51
C MET A 304 8.78 6.93 2.97
N GLU A 305 7.91 7.29 3.92
CA GLU A 305 8.12 7.04 5.35
C GLU A 305 8.28 5.54 5.65
N TYR A 306 7.48 4.68 5.02
CA TYR A 306 7.63 3.23 5.13
C TYR A 306 9.00 2.75 4.64
N VAL A 307 9.47 3.29 3.51
CA VAL A 307 10.81 2.97 2.99
C VAL A 307 11.89 3.49 3.94
N ASP A 308 11.72 4.66 4.54
CA ASP A 308 12.64 5.17 5.58
C ASP A 308 12.71 4.24 6.79
N LEU A 309 11.58 3.65 7.21
CA LEU A 309 11.56 2.62 8.25
C LEU A 309 12.36 1.39 7.82
N VAL A 310 12.14 0.85 6.62
CA VAL A 310 12.93 -0.27 6.09
C VAL A 310 14.44 0.03 6.10
N MET A 311 14.83 1.26 5.79
CA MET A 311 16.24 1.65 5.80
C MET A 311 16.85 1.70 7.21
N LYS A 312 16.04 1.79 8.26
CA LYS A 312 16.49 1.75 9.67
C LYS A 312 16.75 0.34 10.18
N CYS A 313 16.24 -0.72 9.52
CA CYS A 313 16.53 -2.10 9.90
C CYS A 313 18.05 -2.34 10.00
N THR A 314 18.46 -3.00 11.08
CA THR A 314 19.83 -3.39 11.40
C THR A 314 20.15 -4.82 10.96
N ASP A 315 19.15 -5.70 10.92
CA ASP A 315 19.25 -7.03 10.29
C ASP A 315 19.52 -6.86 8.79
N LYS A 316 20.74 -7.25 8.39
CA LYS A 316 21.24 -7.12 7.01
C LYS A 316 20.46 -7.98 6.03
N GLN A 317 20.02 -9.17 6.43
CA GLN A 317 19.32 -10.10 5.55
C GLN A 317 17.88 -9.64 5.34
N LEU A 318 17.19 -9.25 6.40
CA LEU A 318 15.86 -8.67 6.34
C LEU A 318 15.86 -7.40 5.49
N LYS A 319 16.78 -6.47 5.78
CA LYS A 319 16.91 -5.22 5.03
C LYS A 319 17.19 -5.46 3.55
N ALA A 320 18.11 -6.35 3.20
CA ALA A 320 18.41 -6.66 1.80
C ALA A 320 17.19 -7.24 1.07
N SER A 321 16.43 -8.13 1.72
CA SER A 321 15.18 -8.68 1.19
C SER A 321 14.14 -7.58 0.91
N LEU A 322 13.91 -6.70 1.88
CA LEU A 322 12.96 -5.59 1.76
C LEU A 322 13.38 -4.57 0.70
N ILE A 323 14.67 -4.24 0.62
CA ILE A 323 15.22 -3.38 -0.44
C ILE A 323 14.94 -3.98 -1.82
N GLN A 324 15.12 -5.31 -1.97
CA GLN A 324 14.81 -5.98 -3.23
C GLN A 324 13.31 -5.90 -3.56
N ILE A 325 12.43 -6.01 -2.57
CA ILE A 325 10.98 -5.85 -2.76
C ILE A 325 10.65 -4.41 -3.20
N ILE A 326 11.21 -3.40 -2.53
CA ILE A 326 11.05 -1.98 -2.87
C ILE A 326 11.56 -1.70 -4.30
N PHE A 327 12.72 -2.26 -4.65
CA PHE A 327 13.29 -2.11 -5.99
C PHE A 327 12.41 -2.73 -7.07
N ASN A 328 11.55 -3.69 -6.75
CA ASN A 328 10.63 -4.32 -7.69
C ASN A 328 9.19 -3.81 -7.60
N ALA A 329 8.93 -2.83 -6.71
CA ALA A 329 7.62 -2.18 -6.60
C ALA A 329 7.22 -1.52 -7.92
N LYS A 330 5.92 -1.45 -8.19
CA LYS A 330 5.35 -1.01 -9.46
C LYS A 330 4.54 0.26 -9.33
#